data_AF-A0A9E8CL20-F1
#
_entry.id   AF-A0A9E8CL20-F1
#
_cell.length_a   1.000
_cell.length_b   1.000
_cell.length_c   1.000
_cell.angle_alpha   90.00
_cell.angle_beta   90.00
_cell.angle_gamma   90.00
#
_symmetry.space_group_name_H-M   'P 1'
#
loop_
_entity.id
_entity.type
_entity.pdbx_description
1 polymer ?
#
loop_
_entity_poly.entity_id
_entity_poly.type
_entity_poly.pdbx_seq_one_letter_code
_entity_poly.pdbx_strand_id
1 'polypeptide(L)' 'MLLSRNLLLVLILVLIAALAATGYSLYQEKKQPDGVEISVGKNGLSIKEK' A
#
# COMPACT_ATOMS: atom_id res chain seq x y z
N MET A 1 12.00 32.47 -16.38
CA MET A 1 10.78 31.96 -17.06
C MET A 1 11.12 30.61 -17.71
N LEU A 2 11.10 29.50 -16.96
CA LEU A 2 11.43 28.17 -17.52
C LEU A 2 10.48 27.09 -16.96
N LEU A 3 9.18 27.38 -16.94
CA LEU A 3 8.19 26.31 -16.92
C LEU A 3 7.36 26.43 -18.18
N SER A 4 7.74 25.64 -19.18
CA SER A 4 6.88 25.42 -20.34
C SER A 4 5.66 24.63 -19.88
N ARG A 5 4.50 24.90 -20.48
CA ARG A 5 3.24 24.21 -20.16
C ARG A 5 3.38 22.69 -20.28
N ASN A 6 4.21 22.23 -21.22
CA ASN A 6 4.50 20.82 -21.43
C ASN A 6 5.29 20.21 -20.26
N LEU A 7 6.30 20.92 -19.72
CA LEU A 7 7.06 20.46 -18.56
C LEU A 7 6.15 20.34 -17.31
N LEU A 8 5.27 21.33 -17.11
CA LEU A 8 4.28 21.28 -16.04
C LEU A 8 3.34 20.08 -16.17
N LEU A 9 2.85 19.81 -17.37
CA LEU A 9 1.96 18.66 -17.61
C LEU A 9 2.68 17.33 -17.36
N VAL A 10 3.94 17.19 -17.78
CA VAL A 10 4.75 16.00 -17.49
C VAL A 10 4.94 15.82 -15.98
N LEU A 11 5.27 16.89 -15.25
CA LEU A 11 5.41 16.84 -13.80
C LEU A 11 4.11 16.40 -13.11
N ILE A 12 2.97 16.93 -13.54
CA ILE A 12 1.66 16.54 -12.99
C ILE A 12 1.40 15.04 -13.25
N LEU A 13 1.65 14.54 -14.46
CA LEU A 13 1.47 13.12 -14.76
C LEU A 13 2.37 12.23 -13.92
N VAL A 14 3.63 12.64 -13.72
CA VAL A 14 4.57 11.92 -12.84
C VAL A 14 4.07 11.90 -11.39
N LEU A 15 3.57 13.03 -10.88
CA LEU A 15 3.02 13.11 -9.53
C LEU A 15 1.79 12.22 -9.34
N ILE A 16 0.87 12.22 -10.32
CA ILE A 16 -0.31 11.34 -10.29
C ILE A 16 0.12 9.87 -10.27
N ALA A 17 1.09 9.48 -11.11
CA ALA A 17 1.60 8.11 -11.15
C ALA A 17 2.25 7.70 -9.82
N ALA A 18 3.04 8.59 -9.21
CA ALA A 18 3.68 8.35 -7.92
C ALA A 18 2.65 8.15 -6.80
N LEU A 19 1.61 9.00 -6.76
CA LEU A 19 0.51 8.87 -5.80
C LEU A 19 -0.28 7.58 -6.00
N ALA A 20 -0.58 7.21 -7.25
CA ALA A 20 -1.28 5.97 -7.56
C ALA A 20 -0.49 4.74 -7.11
N ALA A 21 0.82 4.68 -7.43
CA ALA A 21 1.68 3.57 -7.02
C ALA A 21 1.78 3.47 -5.49
N THR A 22 2.02 4.59 -4.81
CA THR A 22 2.17 4.62 -3.35
C THR A 22 0.84 4.27 -2.66
N GLY A 23 -0.27 4.84 -3.13
CA GLY A 23 -1.61 4.57 -2.64
C GLY A 23 -2.01 3.11 -2.84
N TYR A 24 -1.67 2.52 -3.99
CA TYR A 24 -1.89 1.10 -4.26
C TYR A 24 -1.06 0.20 -3.34
N SER A 25 0.22 0.51 -3.15
CA SER A 25 1.10 -0.23 -2.23
C SER A 25 0.55 -0.20 -0.80
N LEU A 26 0.17 0.99 -0.32
CA LEU A 26 -0.40 1.16 1.03
C LEU A 26 -1.75 0.45 1.17
N TYR A 27 -2.58 0.49 0.13
CA TYR A 27 -3.86 -0.21 0.12
C TYR A 27 -3.67 -1.73 0.18
N GLN A 28 -2.70 -2.28 -0.56
CA GLN A 28 -2.35 -3.70 -0.51
C GLN A 28 -1.82 -4.11 0.86
N GLU A 29 -0.95 -3.30 1.45
CA GLU A 29 -0.43 -3.54 2.80
C GLU A 29 -1.55 -3.56 3.84
N LYS A 30 -2.48 -2.61 3.78
CA LYS A 30 -3.66 -2.59 4.67
C LYS A 30 -4.71 -3.65 4.33
N LYS A 31 -4.70 -4.18 3.11
CA LYS A 31 -5.59 -5.25 2.68
C LYS A 31 -5.11 -6.62 3.08
N GLN A 32 -3.84 -6.78 3.43
CA GLN A 32 -3.42 -8.00 4.11
C GLN A 32 -4.13 -7.97 5.45
N PRO A 33 -5.15 -8.82 5.68
CA PRO A 33 -5.70 -8.94 7.02
C PRO A 33 -4.51 -9.28 7.92
N ASP A 34 -4.43 -8.65 9.10
CA ASP A 34 -3.56 -9.13 10.16
C ASP A 34 -3.83 -10.63 10.28
N GLY A 35 -2.90 -11.40 9.71
CA GLY A 35 -3.11 -12.82 9.49
C GLY A 35 -3.34 -13.43 10.85
N VAL A 36 -4.48 -14.09 11.03
CA VAL A 36 -4.78 -14.80 12.27
C VAL A 36 -3.65 -15.80 12.47
N GLU A 37 -2.82 -15.59 13.48
CA GLU A 37 -1.68 -16.46 13.72
C GLU A 37 -2.21 -17.72 14.40
N ILE A 38 -2.57 -18.72 13.58
CA ILE A 38 -3.10 -19.99 14.07
C ILE A 38 -1.95 -20.82 14.63
N SER A 39 -1.70 -20.67 15.93
CA SER A 39 -0.74 -21.51 16.64
C SER A 39 -1.43 -22.80 17.11
N VAL A 40 -1.06 -23.92 16.49
CA VAL A 40 -1.53 -25.27 16.90
C VAL A 40 -0.56 -25.82 17.96
N GLY A 41 -0.96 -25.77 19.22
CA GLY A 41 -0.20 -26.31 20.34
C GLY A 41 -0.70 -27.70 20.78
N LYS A 42 0.07 -28.37 21.64
CA LYS A 42 -0.28 -29.70 22.22
C LYS A 42 -1.62 -29.72 22.99
N ASN A 43 -2.16 -28.55 23.33
CA ASN A 43 -3.43 -28.36 24.06
C ASN A 43 -4.60 -27.84 23.18
N GLY A 44 -4.44 -27.76 21.85
CA GLY A 44 -5.50 -27.34 20.92
C GLY A 44 -5.19 -26.07 20.11
N LEU A 45 -6.22 -25.54 19.44
CA LEU A 45 -6.15 -24.38 18.55
C LEU A 45 -6.23 -23.07 19.35
N SER A 46 -5.25 -22.19 19.23
CA SER A 46 -5.31 -20.84 19.79
C SER A 46 -5.32 -19.82 18.65
N ILE A 47 -6.36 -19.00 18.60
CA ILE A 47 -6.54 -17.92 17.61
C ILE A 47 -6.20 -16.62 18.33
N LYS A 48 -5.11 -15.96 17.91
CA LYS A 48 -4.79 -14.59 18.29
C LYS A 48 -4.96 -13.69 17.07
N GLU A 49 -5.82 -12.70 17.21
CA GLU A 49 -5.84 -11.52 16.33
C GLU A 49 -4.68 -10.60 16.76
N LYS A 50 -3.95 -10.07 15.79
CA LYS A 50 -2.89 -9.07 15.99
C LYS A 50 -3.44 -7.68 15.73
#